data_AF-A0A379CAQ2-F1
#
_entry.id   AF-A0A379CAQ2-F1
#
_cell.length_a   1.000
_cell.length_b   1.000
_cell.length_c   1.000
_cell.angle_alpha   90.00
_cell.angle_beta   90.00
_cell.angle_gamma   90.00
#
_symmetry.space_group_name_H-M   'P 1'
#
loop_
_entity.id
_entity.type
_entity.pdbx_description
1 polymer ?
#
loop_
_entity_poly.entity_id
_entity_poly.type
_entity_poly.pdbx_seq_one_letter_code
_entity_poly.pdbx_strand_id
1 'polypeptide(L)'
;MNHNKDILKASSPAALAEEYLIKSIWNNTYPSGSYLPAERELSDIIGVTRTTLREVLQRLSREGWLNIQHGKPTQVNNIWETGSPTIAEKLMKLDHSIAPLIISDILSLRTRMADFYIKEAIQVNQKGAIAIFDNLDNLKETAKDYLEFDYHVFRGFTVVANKPVYSLLFNSFKGLYNQIGGIYFNIPEGRKIALEFYKTLYQICLEGDYEKVCDCIKIHREQSGLIWNEILSKLQQKAK
;
A
#
# COMPACT_ATOMS: atom_id res chain seq x y z
N MET A 1 18.36 -35.67 2.00
CA MET A 1 17.52 -35.51 0.80
C MET A 1 16.08 -35.27 1.25
N ASN A 2 15.69 -34.00 1.39
CA ASN A 2 14.30 -33.63 1.66
C ASN A 2 13.85 -32.76 0.49
N HIS A 3 13.08 -33.35 -0.41
CA HIS A 3 12.36 -32.62 -1.44
C HIS A 3 11.25 -31.83 -0.76
N ASN A 4 11.52 -30.56 -0.43
CA ASN A 4 10.45 -29.62 -0.16
C ASN A 4 9.83 -29.25 -1.52
N LYS A 5 8.86 -30.06 -1.92
CA LYS A 5 7.87 -29.71 -2.94
C LYS A 5 7.01 -28.60 -2.35
N ASP A 6 7.55 -27.38 -2.32
CA ASP A 6 6.72 -26.20 -2.25
C ASP A 6 5.92 -26.19 -3.54
N ILE A 7 4.66 -26.60 -3.44
CA ILE A 7 3.69 -26.58 -4.53
C ILE A 7 3.54 -25.11 -4.92
N LEU A 8 4.32 -24.70 -5.93
CA LEU A 8 4.12 -23.47 -6.68
C LEU A 8 2.64 -23.45 -7.06
N LYS A 9 1.85 -22.57 -6.45
CA LYS A 9 0.54 -22.19 -7.01
C LYS A 9 0.82 -21.86 -8.47
N ALA A 10 0.26 -22.64 -9.40
CA ALA A 10 0.52 -22.47 -10.83
C ALA A 10 0.28 -21.00 -11.20
N SER A 11 1.34 -20.23 -11.35
CA SER A 11 1.28 -18.86 -11.85
C SER A 11 0.85 -18.97 -13.31
N SER A 12 -0.18 -18.22 -13.70
CA SER A 12 -0.57 -18.18 -15.11
C SER A 12 0.66 -17.78 -15.97
N PRO A 13 0.76 -18.23 -17.23
CA PRO A 13 1.86 -17.83 -18.11
C PRO A 13 2.07 -16.30 -18.17
N ALA A 14 0.98 -15.52 -18.09
CA ALA A 14 1.04 -14.07 -17.99
C ALA A 14 1.67 -13.56 -16.67
N ALA A 15 1.33 -14.18 -15.54
CA ALA A 15 1.90 -13.82 -14.25
C ALA A 15 3.41 -14.16 -14.19
N LEU A 16 3.81 -15.30 -14.76
CA LEU A 16 5.21 -15.68 -14.86
C LEU A 16 6.01 -14.67 -15.70
N ALA A 17 5.49 -14.28 -16.87
CA ALA A 17 6.14 -13.29 -17.72
C ALA A 17 6.24 -11.90 -17.06
N GLU A 18 5.19 -11.48 -16.35
CA GLU A 18 5.22 -10.23 -15.59
C GLU A 18 6.27 -10.26 -14.49
N GLU A 19 6.27 -11.32 -13.66
CA GLU A 19 7.22 -11.46 -12.57
C GLU A 19 8.66 -11.51 -13.08
N TYR A 20 8.91 -12.24 -14.18
CA TYR A 20 10.21 -12.27 -14.84
C TYR A 20 10.66 -10.86 -15.25
N LEU A 21 9.84 -10.13 -16.01
CA LEU A 21 10.22 -8.81 -16.54
C LEU A 21 10.48 -7.80 -15.42
N ILE A 22 9.60 -7.77 -14.41
CA ILE A 22 9.77 -6.87 -13.27
C ILE A 22 11.07 -7.19 -12.52
N LYS A 23 11.37 -8.47 -12.25
CA LYS A 23 12.62 -8.87 -11.60
C LYS A 23 13.85 -8.55 -12.46
N SER A 24 13.78 -8.77 -13.77
CA SER A 24 14.86 -8.45 -14.70
C SER A 24 15.14 -6.95 -14.77
N ILE A 25 14.11 -6.11 -14.72
CA ILE A 25 14.27 -4.65 -14.65
C ILE A 25 14.89 -4.26 -13.31
N TRP A 26 14.35 -4.77 -12.20
CA TRP A 26 14.81 -4.46 -10.85
C TRP A 26 16.28 -4.85 -10.61
N ASN A 27 16.69 -6.02 -11.11
CA ASN A 27 18.05 -6.54 -10.98
C ASN A 27 19.02 -5.98 -12.05
N ASN A 28 18.63 -4.94 -12.79
CA ASN A 28 19.42 -4.33 -13.86
C ASN A 28 19.82 -5.29 -15.01
N THR A 29 19.09 -6.39 -15.22
CA THR A 29 19.21 -7.18 -16.46
C THR A 29 18.68 -6.38 -17.65
N TYR A 30 17.59 -5.63 -17.42
CA TYR A 30 17.09 -4.59 -18.34
C TYR A 30 17.09 -3.24 -17.60
N PRO A 31 18.22 -2.52 -17.58
CA PRO A 31 18.34 -1.28 -16.82
C PRO A 31 17.34 -0.21 -17.27
N SER A 32 16.97 0.69 -16.35
CA SER A 32 16.21 1.90 -16.69
C SER A 32 16.90 2.68 -17.82
N GLY A 33 16.13 3.13 -18.80
CA GLY A 33 16.60 3.84 -19.99
C GLY A 33 17.04 2.93 -21.15
N SER A 34 17.26 1.63 -20.89
CA SER A 34 17.61 0.65 -21.93
C SER A 34 16.40 0.20 -22.74
N TYR A 35 16.63 -0.64 -23.76
CA TYR A 35 15.59 -1.21 -24.60
C TYR A 35 15.43 -2.70 -24.33
N LEU A 36 14.18 -3.17 -24.30
CA LEU A 36 13.90 -4.60 -24.25
C LEU A 36 14.23 -5.28 -25.58
N PRO A 37 14.56 -6.59 -25.57
CA PRO A 37 14.63 -7.40 -26.77
C PRO A 37 13.32 -7.39 -27.57
N ALA A 38 13.39 -7.80 -28.84
CA ALA A 38 12.20 -7.90 -29.67
C ALA A 38 11.19 -8.89 -29.07
N GLU A 39 9.89 -8.63 -29.24
CA GLU A 39 8.81 -9.47 -28.66
C GLU A 39 8.96 -10.96 -28.98
N ARG A 40 9.50 -11.31 -30.14
CA ARG A 40 9.75 -12.72 -30.53
C ARG A 40 10.80 -13.36 -29.63
N GLU A 41 11.93 -12.69 -29.47
CA GLU A 41 13.04 -13.17 -28.67
C GLU A 41 12.63 -13.25 -27.20
N LEU A 42 11.95 -12.22 -26.70
CA LEU A 42 11.48 -12.16 -25.33
C LEU A 42 10.42 -13.24 -25.03
N SER A 43 9.56 -13.58 -26.00
CA SER A 43 8.61 -14.69 -25.83
C SER A 43 9.30 -16.05 -25.76
N ASP A 44 10.35 -16.24 -26.55
CA ASP A 44 11.12 -17.48 -26.59
C ASP A 44 11.95 -17.65 -25.30
N ILE A 45 12.55 -16.57 -24.78
CA ILE A 45 13.30 -16.56 -23.51
C ILE A 45 12.40 -16.94 -22.33
N ILE A 46 11.22 -16.33 -22.25
CA ILE A 46 10.30 -16.50 -21.11
C ILE A 46 9.50 -17.80 -21.23
N GLY A 47 9.33 -18.34 -22.44
CA GLY A 47 8.55 -19.56 -22.70
C GLY A 47 7.05 -19.32 -22.71
N VAL A 48 6.60 -18.15 -23.19
CA VAL A 48 5.17 -17.78 -23.28
C VAL A 48 4.77 -17.45 -24.72
N THR A 49 3.47 -17.50 -25.02
CA THR A 49 3.00 -17.09 -26.35
C THR A 49 3.17 -15.58 -26.57
N ARG A 50 3.35 -15.15 -27.82
CA ARG A 50 3.48 -13.73 -28.18
C ARG A 50 2.26 -12.90 -27.78
N THR A 51 1.07 -13.49 -27.86
CA THR A 51 -0.18 -12.83 -27.42
C THR A 51 -0.15 -12.56 -25.92
N THR A 52 0.22 -13.57 -25.13
CA THR A 52 0.37 -13.43 -23.66
C THR A 52 1.43 -12.39 -23.31
N LEU A 53 2.58 -12.40 -23.99
CA LEU A 53 3.63 -11.41 -23.74
C LEU A 53 3.14 -9.99 -24.03
N ARG A 54 2.42 -9.77 -25.14
CA ARG A 54 1.87 -8.44 -25.47
C ARG A 54 0.92 -7.91 -24.40
N GLU A 55 0.04 -8.76 -23.87
CA GLU A 55 -0.85 -8.36 -22.78
C GLU A 55 -0.07 -7.91 -21.55
N VAL A 56 0.99 -8.64 -21.20
CA VAL A 56 1.88 -8.30 -20.08
C VAL A 56 2.62 -7.00 -20.33
N LEU A 57 3.22 -6.82 -21.51
CA LEU A 57 3.92 -5.59 -21.88
C LEU A 57 2.99 -4.37 -21.82
N GLN A 58 1.76 -4.49 -22.30
CA GLN A 58 0.75 -3.43 -22.23
C GLN A 58 0.36 -3.11 -20.77
N ARG A 59 0.21 -4.11 -19.90
CA ARG A 59 -0.04 -3.89 -18.47
C ARG A 59 1.13 -3.18 -17.81
N LEU A 60 2.36 -3.64 -18.03
CA LEU A 60 3.58 -3.02 -17.50
C LEU A 60 3.76 -1.58 -17.99
N SER A 61 3.38 -1.29 -19.24
CA SER A 61 3.41 0.08 -19.76
C SER A 61 2.42 1.00 -19.04
N ARG A 62 1.20 0.53 -18.76
CA ARG A 62 0.19 1.31 -18.00
C ARG A 62 0.61 1.58 -16.56
N GLU A 63 1.38 0.68 -15.97
CA GLU A 63 1.91 0.84 -14.61
C GLU A 63 3.16 1.74 -14.54
N GLY A 64 3.72 2.11 -15.69
CA GLY A 64 4.87 2.98 -15.80
C GLY A 64 6.20 2.25 -16.02
N TRP A 65 6.26 0.92 -15.98
CA TRP A 65 7.53 0.18 -16.19
C TRP A 65 8.14 0.36 -17.57
N LEU A 66 7.29 0.49 -18.59
CA LEU A 66 7.70 0.46 -19.99
C LEU A 66 7.08 1.60 -20.81
N ASN A 67 7.81 2.09 -21.79
CA ASN A 67 7.29 2.98 -22.83
C ASN A 67 7.21 2.21 -24.15
N ILE A 68 5.97 2.00 -24.63
CA ILE A 68 5.69 1.27 -25.88
C ILE A 68 5.20 2.26 -26.94
N GLN A 69 5.94 2.37 -28.05
CA GLN A 69 5.58 3.20 -29.20
C GLN A 69 5.57 2.36 -30.47
N HIS A 70 4.59 2.60 -31.35
CA HIS A 70 4.50 1.86 -32.62
C HIS A 70 5.74 2.11 -33.47
N GLY A 71 6.33 1.03 -33.99
CA GLY A 71 7.51 1.09 -34.86
C GLY A 71 8.84 1.38 -34.14
N LYS A 72 8.87 1.47 -32.82
CA LYS A 72 10.09 1.67 -32.02
C LYS A 72 10.31 0.51 -31.05
N PRO A 73 11.58 0.24 -30.66
CA PRO A 73 11.86 -0.69 -29.57
C PRO A 73 11.18 -0.26 -28.27
N THR A 74 10.73 -1.21 -27.46
CA THR A 74 10.16 -0.93 -26.14
C THR A 74 11.27 -0.47 -25.20
N GLN A 75 11.08 0.69 -24.58
CA GLN A 75 12.05 1.26 -23.64
C GLN A 75 11.64 0.95 -22.19
N VAL A 76 12.63 0.66 -21.35
CA VAL A 76 12.46 0.52 -19.90
C VAL A 76 12.51 1.91 -19.26
N ASN A 77 11.50 2.24 -18.45
CA ASN A 77 11.43 3.55 -17.79
C ASN A 77 12.15 3.54 -16.44
N ASN A 78 12.47 4.74 -15.95
CA ASN A 78 12.76 4.93 -14.53
C ASN A 78 11.44 4.86 -13.75
N ILE A 79 11.30 3.85 -12.90
CA ILE A 79 10.03 3.58 -12.23
C ILE A 79 9.67 4.66 -11.19
N TRP A 80 10.65 5.36 -10.65
CA TRP A 80 10.43 6.45 -9.70
C TRP A 80 9.93 7.75 -10.36
N GLU A 81 10.06 7.86 -11.69
CA GLU A 81 9.58 9.02 -12.47
C GLU A 81 8.21 8.77 -13.11
N THR A 82 7.92 7.50 -13.45
CA THR A 82 6.76 7.14 -14.28
C THR A 82 5.77 6.22 -13.57
N GLY A 83 6.18 5.60 -12.46
CA GLY A 83 5.38 4.64 -11.72
C GLY A 83 4.22 5.29 -10.97
N SER A 84 3.07 4.63 -10.99
CA SER A 84 1.94 5.02 -10.14
C SER A 84 2.17 4.57 -8.68
N PRO A 85 1.55 5.20 -7.68
CA PRO A 85 1.72 4.81 -6.27
C PRO A 85 1.34 3.36 -5.96
N THR A 86 0.52 2.73 -6.81
CA THR A 86 0.14 1.30 -6.67
C THR A 86 1.34 0.34 -6.77
N ILE A 87 2.45 0.80 -7.34
CA ILE A 87 3.65 -0.01 -7.51
C ILE A 87 4.34 -0.34 -6.19
N ALA A 88 4.16 0.49 -5.16
CA ALA A 88 4.78 0.29 -3.86
C ALA A 88 4.45 -1.09 -3.26
N GLU A 89 3.24 -1.61 -3.50
CA GLU A 89 2.87 -2.97 -3.09
C GLU A 89 3.72 -4.04 -3.79
N LYS A 90 3.98 -3.88 -5.09
CA LYS A 90 4.84 -4.80 -5.84
C LYS A 90 6.29 -4.69 -5.37
N LEU A 91 6.80 -3.48 -5.19
CA LEU A 91 8.17 -3.25 -4.71
C LEU A 91 8.45 -3.92 -3.37
N MET A 92 7.51 -3.85 -2.41
CA MET A 92 7.65 -4.53 -1.12
C MET A 92 7.77 -6.07 -1.24
N LYS A 93 7.20 -6.67 -2.29
CA LYS A 93 7.28 -8.11 -2.55
C LYS A 93 8.55 -8.49 -3.32
N LEU A 94 9.05 -7.59 -4.17
CA LEU A 94 10.25 -7.81 -4.98
C LEU A 94 11.52 -7.65 -4.17
N ASP A 95 11.56 -6.64 -3.31
CA ASP A 95 12.74 -6.28 -2.53
C ASP A 95 12.35 -6.05 -1.07
N HIS A 96 12.71 -7.01 -0.22
CA HIS A 96 12.44 -6.90 1.21
C HIS A 96 13.30 -5.83 1.90
N SER A 97 14.40 -5.39 1.28
CA SER A 97 15.27 -4.35 1.83
C SER A 97 14.66 -2.95 1.75
N ILE A 98 13.82 -2.68 0.73
CA ILE A 98 13.12 -1.39 0.60
C ILE A 98 11.81 -1.35 1.39
N ALA A 99 11.28 -2.50 1.80
CA ALA A 99 10.00 -2.59 2.51
C ALA A 99 9.93 -1.71 3.78
N PRO A 100 10.94 -1.67 4.68
CA PRO A 100 10.91 -0.78 5.85
C PRO A 100 10.75 0.70 5.49
N LEU A 101 11.41 1.15 4.42
CA LEU A 101 11.32 2.53 3.94
C LEU A 101 9.91 2.87 3.45
N ILE A 102 9.34 2.01 2.59
CA ILE A 102 7.97 2.17 2.06
C ILE A 102 6.95 2.21 3.19
N ILE A 103 7.06 1.30 4.17
CA ILE A 103 6.14 1.26 5.32
C ILE A 103 6.22 2.58 6.11
N SER A 104 7.44 3.03 6.43
CA SER A 104 7.66 4.29 7.15
C SER A 104 7.05 5.49 6.42
N ASP A 105 7.27 5.59 5.11
CA ASP A 105 6.78 6.72 4.30
C ASP A 105 5.25 6.73 4.20
N ILE A 106 4.62 5.58 4.06
CA ILE A 106 3.14 5.47 4.03
C ILE A 106 2.53 5.84 5.39
N LEU A 107 3.11 5.39 6.50
CA LEU A 107 2.64 5.76 7.84
C LEU A 107 2.81 7.26 8.09
N SER A 108 3.95 7.83 7.67
CA SER A 108 4.23 9.28 7.73
C SER A 108 3.23 10.08 6.90
N LEU A 109 2.99 9.66 5.65
CA LEU A 109 2.05 10.31 4.74
C LEU A 109 0.63 10.27 5.29
N ARG A 110 0.16 9.09 5.73
CA ARG A 110 -1.18 8.92 6.34
C ARG A 110 -1.38 9.87 7.51
N THR A 111 -0.39 9.95 8.42
CA THR A 111 -0.45 10.82 9.61
C THR A 111 -0.58 12.29 9.21
N ARG A 112 0.31 12.78 8.33
CA ARG A 112 0.31 14.19 7.92
C ARG A 112 -0.96 14.58 7.17
N MET A 113 -1.51 13.68 6.36
CA MET A 113 -2.78 13.93 5.67
C MET A 113 -3.94 13.95 6.66
N ALA A 114 -3.96 13.04 7.64
CA ALA A 114 -5.02 12.91 8.64
C ALA A 114 -5.16 14.16 9.49
N ASP A 115 -4.04 14.80 9.88
CA ASP A 115 -4.04 16.07 10.62
C ASP A 115 -4.89 17.15 9.94
N PHE A 116 -4.92 17.14 8.60
CA PHE A 116 -5.69 18.09 7.82
C PHE A 116 -7.15 17.65 7.63
N TYR A 117 -7.39 16.50 6.97
CA TYR A 117 -8.75 16.18 6.53
C TYR A 117 -9.69 15.77 7.68
N ILE A 118 -9.17 15.30 8.82
CA ILE A 118 -10.02 14.92 9.96
C ILE A 118 -10.61 16.17 10.63
N LYS A 119 -9.79 17.23 10.79
CA LYS A 119 -10.26 18.53 11.30
C LYS A 119 -11.34 19.12 10.39
N GLU A 120 -11.05 19.16 9.10
CA GLU A 120 -11.97 19.67 8.08
C GLU A 120 -13.30 18.89 8.07
N ALA A 121 -13.25 17.56 8.22
CA ALA A 121 -14.45 16.73 8.27
C ALA A 121 -15.35 17.07 9.46
N ILE A 122 -14.77 17.24 10.65
CA ILE A 122 -15.52 17.59 11.86
C ILE A 122 -16.14 18.98 11.71
N GLN A 123 -15.39 19.95 11.17
CA GLN A 123 -15.86 21.32 10.95
C GLN A 123 -17.00 21.40 9.93
N VAL A 124 -16.86 20.72 8.80
CA VAL A 124 -17.82 20.79 7.68
C VAL A 124 -19.07 19.96 7.97
N ASN A 125 -18.92 18.77 8.56
CA ASN A 125 -20.03 17.87 8.81
C ASN A 125 -19.75 16.96 10.01
N GLN A 126 -19.92 17.52 11.21
CA GLN A 126 -19.78 16.80 12.47
C GLN A 126 -20.65 15.54 12.54
N LYS A 127 -21.91 15.59 12.07
CA LYS A 127 -22.79 14.41 12.06
C LYS A 127 -22.24 13.29 11.17
N GLY A 128 -21.70 13.63 10.01
CA GLY A 128 -21.02 12.69 9.12
C GLY A 128 -19.75 12.12 9.75
N ALA A 129 -18.98 12.95 10.47
CA ALA A 129 -17.79 12.51 11.20
C ALA A 129 -18.13 11.52 12.33
N ILE A 130 -19.22 11.75 13.07
CA ILE A 130 -19.73 10.84 14.10
C ILE A 130 -20.16 9.50 13.47
N ALA A 131 -20.90 9.55 12.35
CA ALA A 131 -21.43 8.36 11.68
C ALA A 131 -20.35 7.38 11.15
N ILE A 132 -19.10 7.83 10.99
CA ILE A 132 -17.97 6.94 10.66
C ILE A 132 -17.77 5.85 11.72
N PHE A 133 -18.21 6.10 12.96
CA PHE A 133 -17.97 5.20 14.10
C PHE A 133 -19.19 4.35 14.49
N ASP A 134 -20.24 4.27 13.66
CA ASP A 134 -21.50 3.56 13.98
C ASP A 134 -21.31 2.09 14.44
N ASN A 135 -20.21 1.44 14.05
CA ASN A 135 -19.89 0.05 14.41
C ASN A 135 -18.76 -0.09 15.44
N LEU A 136 -18.32 0.99 16.08
CA LEU A 136 -17.19 0.96 17.01
C LEU A 136 -17.45 0.04 18.21
N ASP A 137 -18.65 0.09 18.78
CA ASP A 137 -19.02 -0.73 19.95
C ASP A 137 -19.12 -2.23 19.64
N ASN A 138 -19.34 -2.57 18.36
CA ASN A 138 -19.45 -3.94 17.88
C ASN A 138 -18.15 -4.45 17.21
N LEU A 139 -17.05 -3.70 17.32
CA LEU A 139 -15.79 -4.05 16.70
C LEU A 139 -15.20 -5.32 17.34
N LYS A 140 -15.17 -6.41 16.57
CA LYS A 140 -14.63 -7.69 17.03
C LYS A 140 -13.12 -7.61 17.21
N GLU A 141 -12.60 -8.31 18.20
CA GLU A 141 -11.17 -8.32 18.52
C GLU A 141 -10.34 -9.21 17.59
N THR A 142 -10.42 -8.98 16.28
CA THR A 142 -9.63 -9.69 15.27
C THR A 142 -8.83 -8.72 14.41
N ALA A 143 -7.71 -9.20 13.86
CA ALA A 143 -6.87 -8.39 12.97
C ALA A 143 -7.63 -7.91 11.74
N LYS A 144 -8.53 -8.74 11.20
CA LYS A 144 -9.31 -8.44 10.00
C LYS A 144 -10.33 -7.33 10.28
N ASP A 145 -11.10 -7.46 11.35
CA ASP A 145 -12.13 -6.47 11.69
C ASP A 145 -11.50 -5.09 11.98
N TYR A 146 -10.36 -5.06 12.69
CA TYR A 146 -9.61 -3.83 12.92
C TYR A 146 -9.04 -3.23 11.64
N LEU A 147 -8.50 -4.04 10.73
CA LEU A 147 -7.98 -3.55 9.46
C LEU A 147 -9.08 -2.90 8.60
N GLU A 148 -10.24 -3.54 8.49
CA GLU A 148 -11.37 -3.03 7.74
C GLU A 148 -11.92 -1.75 8.37
N PHE A 149 -12.03 -1.71 9.71
CA PHE A 149 -12.48 -0.54 10.45
C PHE A 149 -11.50 0.63 10.35
N ASP A 150 -10.20 0.40 10.52
CA ASP A 150 -9.15 1.43 10.42
C ASP A 150 -9.16 2.10 9.04
N TYR A 151 -9.21 1.28 7.98
CA TYR A 151 -9.32 1.78 6.61
C TYR A 151 -10.62 2.58 6.41
N HIS A 152 -11.73 2.09 6.95
CA HIS A 152 -13.02 2.79 6.90
C HIS A 152 -12.95 4.16 7.58
N VAL A 153 -12.37 4.25 8.78
CA VAL A 153 -12.25 5.49 9.55
C VAL A 153 -11.46 6.54 8.76
N PHE A 154 -10.20 6.25 8.42
CA PHE A 154 -9.34 7.23 7.77
C PHE A 154 -9.87 7.63 6.38
N ARG A 155 -10.35 6.67 5.59
CA ARG A 155 -10.95 6.98 4.28
C ARG A 155 -12.29 7.73 4.44
N GLY A 156 -13.12 7.37 5.41
CA GLY A 156 -14.41 7.98 5.67
C GLY A 156 -14.30 9.48 5.92
N PHE A 157 -13.33 9.90 6.74
CA PHE A 157 -13.08 11.31 6.98
C PHE A 157 -12.71 12.08 5.71
N THR A 158 -11.98 11.49 4.77
CA THR A 158 -11.69 12.16 3.48
C THR A 158 -12.96 12.44 2.67
N VAL A 159 -13.97 11.57 2.77
CA VAL A 159 -15.25 11.73 2.09
C VAL A 159 -16.09 12.79 2.80
N VAL A 160 -16.16 12.76 4.14
CA VAL A 160 -16.89 13.75 4.94
C VAL A 160 -16.32 15.16 4.73
N ALA A 161 -14.99 15.29 4.64
CA ALA A 161 -14.31 16.55 4.35
C ALA A 161 -14.41 17.00 2.88
N ASN A 162 -15.10 16.25 2.01
CA ASN A 162 -15.19 16.49 0.56
C ASN A 162 -13.81 16.65 -0.11
N LYS A 163 -12.88 15.73 0.19
CA LYS A 163 -11.51 15.71 -0.36
C LYS A 163 -11.32 14.51 -1.31
N PRO A 164 -11.88 14.54 -2.53
CA PRO A 164 -11.90 13.38 -3.43
C PRO A 164 -10.51 12.87 -3.82
N VAL A 165 -9.51 13.75 -3.96
CA VAL A 165 -8.12 13.36 -4.25
C VAL A 165 -7.53 12.54 -3.10
N TYR A 166 -7.83 12.90 -1.85
CA TYR A 166 -7.38 12.14 -0.67
C TYR A 166 -8.03 10.76 -0.64
N SER A 167 -9.34 10.67 -0.94
CA SER A 167 -10.04 9.39 -1.05
C SER A 167 -9.45 8.49 -2.15
N LEU A 168 -9.08 9.07 -3.30
CA LEU A 168 -8.43 8.34 -4.40
C LEU A 168 -7.03 7.84 -4.03
N LEU A 169 -6.27 8.59 -3.22
CA LEU A 169 -5.00 8.11 -2.68
C LEU A 169 -5.21 6.88 -1.77
N PHE A 170 -6.18 6.92 -0.87
CA PHE A 170 -6.54 5.74 -0.05
C PHE A 170 -7.00 4.54 -0.89
N ASN A 171 -7.71 4.78 -2.00
CA ASN A 171 -8.08 3.70 -2.92
C ASN A 171 -6.83 3.08 -3.57
N SER A 172 -5.89 3.93 -4.02
CA SER A 172 -4.66 3.52 -4.68
C SER A 172 -3.73 2.73 -3.74
N PHE A 173 -3.71 3.10 -2.46
CA PHE A 173 -2.91 2.42 -1.45
C PHE A 173 -3.63 1.26 -0.76
N LYS A 174 -4.85 0.88 -1.15
CA LYS A 174 -5.65 -0.12 -0.40
C LYS A 174 -4.94 -1.47 -0.21
N GLY A 175 -4.29 -1.97 -1.26
CA GLY A 175 -3.54 -3.23 -1.19
C GLY A 175 -2.36 -3.15 -0.21
N LEU A 176 -1.60 -2.06 -0.30
CA LEU A 176 -0.50 -1.75 0.61
C LEU A 176 -0.98 -1.57 2.05
N TYR A 177 -2.09 -0.86 2.25
CA TYR A 177 -2.72 -0.66 3.54
C TYR A 177 -3.09 -1.98 4.20
N ASN A 178 -3.69 -2.90 3.42
CA ASN A 178 -4.05 -4.23 3.90
C ASN A 178 -2.82 -5.05 4.31
N GLN A 179 -1.75 -4.98 3.53
CA GLN A 179 -0.51 -5.67 3.83
C GLN A 179 0.15 -5.13 5.10
N ILE A 180 0.25 -3.81 5.24
CA ILE A 180 0.86 -3.13 6.39
C ILE A 180 0.02 -3.34 7.64
N GLY A 181 -1.28 -3.03 7.58
CA GLY A 181 -2.18 -3.19 8.71
C GLY A 181 -2.34 -4.65 9.14
N GLY A 182 -2.22 -5.61 8.22
CA GLY A 182 -2.14 -7.03 8.56
C GLY A 182 -0.94 -7.39 9.45
N ILE A 183 0.21 -6.72 9.31
CA ILE A 183 1.35 -6.93 10.21
C ILE A 183 1.03 -6.36 11.61
N TYR A 184 0.46 -5.16 11.64
CA TYR A 184 0.20 -4.42 12.88
C TYR A 184 -0.94 -5.01 13.71
N PHE A 185 -2.10 -5.24 13.10
CA PHE A 185 -3.31 -5.68 13.83
C PHE A 185 -3.29 -7.15 14.25
N ASN A 186 -2.32 -7.94 13.78
CA ASN A 186 -2.03 -9.25 14.34
C ASN A 186 -1.40 -9.16 15.74
N ILE A 187 -0.90 -7.99 16.15
CA ILE A 187 -0.36 -7.73 17.49
C ILE A 187 -1.51 -7.22 18.37
N PRO A 188 -1.89 -7.94 19.45
CA PRO A 188 -2.98 -7.52 20.34
C PRO A 188 -2.80 -6.11 20.92
N GLU A 189 -1.57 -5.74 21.28
CA GLU A 189 -1.23 -4.40 21.78
C GLU A 189 -1.51 -3.32 20.74
N GLY A 190 -1.25 -3.61 19.46
CA GLY A 190 -1.55 -2.71 18.35
C GLY A 190 -3.05 -2.46 18.21
N ARG A 191 -3.88 -3.51 18.37
CA ARG A 191 -5.34 -3.36 18.38
C ARG A 191 -5.82 -2.51 19.56
N LYS A 192 -5.25 -2.69 20.76
CA LYS A 192 -5.62 -1.88 21.94
C LYS A 192 -5.33 -0.39 21.72
N ILE A 193 -4.13 -0.05 21.26
CA ILE A 193 -3.75 1.34 20.95
C ILE A 193 -4.68 1.94 19.88
N ALA A 194 -5.01 1.17 18.85
CA ALA A 194 -5.93 1.61 17.81
C ALA A 194 -7.35 1.86 18.35
N LEU A 195 -7.86 0.96 19.20
CA LEU A 195 -9.18 1.11 19.82
C LEU A 195 -9.27 2.37 20.69
N GLU A 196 -8.25 2.63 21.50
CA GLU A 196 -8.17 3.85 22.32
C GLU A 196 -8.16 5.11 21.46
N PHE A 197 -7.41 5.08 20.35
CA PHE A 197 -7.41 6.16 19.36
C PHE A 197 -8.80 6.38 18.75
N TYR A 198 -9.49 5.32 18.31
CA TYR A 198 -10.83 5.45 17.73
C TYR A 198 -11.83 6.02 18.74
N LYS A 199 -11.80 5.57 20.00
CA LYS A 199 -12.68 6.08 21.06
C LYS A 199 -12.40 7.56 21.35
N THR A 200 -11.13 7.94 21.44
CA THR A 200 -10.74 9.34 21.68
C THR A 200 -11.17 10.23 20.51
N LEU A 201 -10.93 9.77 19.28
CA LEU A 201 -11.30 10.53 18.09
C LEU A 201 -12.83 10.63 17.91
N TYR A 202 -13.56 9.57 18.25
CA TYR A 202 -15.02 9.58 18.28
C TYR A 202 -15.55 10.60 19.30
N GLN A 203 -14.96 10.66 20.50
CA GLN A 203 -15.32 11.65 21.51
C GLN A 203 -15.07 13.08 21.03
N ILE A 204 -13.94 13.31 20.35
CA ILE A 204 -13.65 14.60 19.70
C ILE A 204 -14.73 14.96 18.66
N CYS A 205 -15.18 13.99 17.87
CA CYS A 205 -16.26 14.20 16.91
C CYS A 205 -17.60 14.52 17.59
N LEU A 206 -17.93 13.87 18.71
CA LEU A 206 -19.13 14.15 19.51
C LEU A 206 -19.11 15.57 20.10
N GLU A 207 -17.96 16.00 20.62
CA GLU A 207 -17.77 17.34 21.17
C GLU A 207 -17.69 18.43 20.09
N GLY A 208 -17.29 18.05 18.87
CA GLY A 208 -17.02 19.00 17.78
C GLY A 208 -15.72 19.77 17.94
N ASP A 209 -14.88 19.38 18.91
CA ASP A 209 -13.65 20.06 19.29
C ASP A 209 -12.49 19.66 18.36
N TYR A 210 -12.56 20.13 17.11
CA TYR A 210 -11.59 19.79 16.07
C TYR A 210 -10.14 20.24 16.38
N GLU A 211 -9.93 21.13 17.36
CA GLU A 211 -8.60 21.58 17.75
C GLU A 211 -7.78 20.44 18.38
N LYS A 212 -8.45 19.56 19.14
CA LYS A 212 -7.85 18.38 19.79
C LYS A 212 -7.37 17.29 18.83
N VAL A 213 -7.74 17.34 17.54
CA VAL A 213 -7.43 16.28 16.56
C VAL A 213 -5.92 16.09 16.40
N CYS A 214 -5.14 17.17 16.32
CA CYS A 214 -3.68 17.05 16.14
C CYS A 214 -3.02 16.35 17.34
N ASP A 215 -3.43 16.69 18.56
CA ASP A 215 -2.88 16.05 19.77
C ASP A 215 -3.28 14.58 19.83
N CYS A 216 -4.52 14.24 19.48
CA CYS A 216 -5.00 12.87 19.38
C CYS A 216 -4.17 12.04 18.39
N ILE A 217 -3.93 12.56 17.18
CA ILE A 217 -3.11 11.89 16.15
C ILE A 217 -1.66 11.77 16.61
N LYS A 218 -1.11 12.81 17.24
CA LYS A 218 0.27 12.79 17.76
C LYS A 218 0.46 11.72 18.82
N ILE A 219 -0.43 11.64 19.81
CA ILE A 219 -0.39 10.62 20.87
C ILE A 219 -0.48 9.22 20.25
N HIS A 220 -1.43 9.00 19.33
CA HIS A 220 -1.56 7.72 18.64
C HIS A 220 -0.30 7.35 17.84
N ARG A 221 0.32 8.32 17.16
CA ARG A 221 1.58 8.12 16.43
C ARG A 221 2.72 7.72 17.36
N GLU A 222 2.85 8.38 18.52
CA GLU A 222 3.91 8.08 19.49
C GLU A 222 3.73 6.66 20.05
N GLN A 223 2.51 6.30 20.46
CA GLN A 223 2.19 4.98 21.01
C GLN A 223 2.36 3.87 19.96
N SER A 224 1.76 4.03 18.78
CA SER A 224 1.89 3.05 17.69
C SER A 224 3.32 2.98 17.13
N GLY A 225 4.06 4.09 17.20
CA GLY A 225 5.45 4.19 16.78
C GLY A 225 6.39 3.24 17.53
N LEU A 226 6.14 2.96 18.81
CA LEU A 226 6.91 1.98 19.57
C LEU A 226 6.82 0.58 18.94
N ILE A 227 5.61 0.14 18.62
CA ILE A 227 5.36 -1.14 17.94
C ILE A 227 5.96 -1.13 16.53
N TRP A 228 5.77 -0.04 15.78
CA TRP A 228 6.31 0.07 14.43
C TRP A 228 7.84 0.03 14.40
N ASN A 229 8.52 0.65 15.36
CA ASN A 229 9.98 0.61 15.46
C ASN A 229 10.48 -0.84 15.64
N GLU A 230 9.81 -1.63 16.49
CA GLU A 230 10.14 -3.05 16.65
C GLU A 230 9.89 -3.86 15.37
N ILE A 231 8.75 -3.63 14.70
CA ILE A 231 8.42 -4.30 13.43
C ILE A 231 9.49 -3.98 12.38
N LEU A 232 9.80 -2.70 12.19
CA LEU A 232 10.76 -2.24 11.19
C LEU A 232 12.16 -2.77 11.47
N SER A 233 12.60 -2.78 12.73
CA SER A 233 13.88 -3.38 13.13
C SER A 233 13.95 -4.87 12.77
N LYS A 234 12.89 -5.64 13.06
CA LYS A 234 12.81 -7.07 12.68
C LYS A 234 12.83 -7.28 11.17
N LEU A 235 12.16 -6.42 10.40
CA LEU A 235 12.15 -6.50 8.93
C LEU A 235 13.54 -6.19 8.35
N GLN A 236 14.24 -5.17 8.88
CA GLN A 236 15.60 -4.83 8.47
C GLN A 236 16.60 -5.96 8.76
N GLN A 237 16.45 -6.66 9.88
CA GLN A 237 17.30 -7.82 10.21
C GLN A 237 17.09 -8.99 9.25
N LYS A 238 15.84 -9.22 8.80
CA LYS A 238 15.51 -10.29 7.83
C LYS A 238 15.91 -9.98 6.40
N ALA A 239 16.13 -8.71 6.07
CA ALA A 239 16.54 -8.27 4.74
C ALA A 239 18.07 -8.31 4.53
N LYS A 240 18.85 -8.57 5.60
CA LYS A 240 20.30 -8.82 5.55
C LYS A 240 20.58 -10.31 5.46
#